data_AF-A0A7X1PCP6-F1
#
_entry.id   AF-A0A7X1PCP6-F1
#
_cell.length_a   1.000
_cell.length_b   1.000
_cell.length_c   1.000
_cell.angle_alpha   90.00
_cell.angle_beta   90.00
_cell.angle_gamma   90.00
#
_symmetry.space_group_name_H-M   'P 1'
#
loop_
_entity.id
_entity.type
_entity.pdbx_description
1 polymer ?
#
loop_
_entity_poly.entity_id
_entity_poly.type
_entity_poly.pdbx_seq_one_letter_code
_entity_poly.pdbx_strand_id
1 'polypeptide(L)'
;MNIEATAEELVRQALLLPDVARSAAAGPEVQVESSSGESVLVRRRDDMAGAGLFEHWEVIDAWITDVPRRPRGFAKVADGRWLHLNDKRQFVEFFYAVGRQLDSQDLARLLTRYQGADQGVDLPQNTLIELTDLRGALEPETAASITGFTELRLEPADDGGLLTFCTFFIVRDTPDRVFRVGLNRWEARWNRDGDFQLRVVPLARGLESPRYRPGSGLEAGVQERRNGPPES
;
A
#
# COMPACT_ATOMS: atom_id res chain seq x y z
N MET A 1 -6.62 -0.68 -30.08
CA MET A 1 -6.69 0.51 -29.20
C MET A 1 -5.43 0.46 -28.36
N ASN A 2 -4.56 1.45 -28.50
CA ASN A 2 -3.15 1.35 -28.10
C ASN A 2 -2.98 1.77 -26.62
N ILE A 3 -2.65 0.81 -25.75
CA ILE A 3 -2.60 1.01 -24.29
C ILE A 3 -1.47 1.97 -23.88
N GLU A 4 -0.34 1.95 -24.60
CA GLU A 4 0.74 2.94 -24.44
C GLU A 4 0.24 4.37 -24.63
N ALA A 5 -0.58 4.60 -25.66
CA ALA A 5 -1.19 5.89 -25.95
C ALA A 5 -2.29 6.30 -24.95
N THR A 6 -2.64 5.46 -23.97
CA THR A 6 -3.64 5.83 -22.94
C THR A 6 -2.96 6.17 -21.63
N ALA A 7 -1.86 5.47 -21.28
CA ALA A 7 -1.04 5.79 -20.12
C ALA A 7 -0.16 7.01 -20.37
N GLU A 8 0.48 7.13 -21.55
CA GLU A 8 1.17 8.37 -21.95
C GLU A 8 0.20 9.54 -22.04
N GLU A 9 -1.05 9.32 -22.43
CA GLU A 9 -2.08 10.37 -22.52
C GLU A 9 -2.62 10.75 -21.14
N LEU A 10 -2.79 9.82 -20.20
CA LEU A 10 -3.13 10.13 -18.80
C LEU A 10 -1.98 10.84 -18.07
N VAL A 11 -0.74 10.43 -18.34
CA VAL A 11 0.46 11.14 -17.88
C VAL A 11 0.56 12.51 -18.55
N ARG A 12 0.32 12.64 -19.87
CA ARG A 12 0.24 13.93 -20.58
C ARG A 12 -0.87 14.83 -20.08
N GLN A 13 -2.06 14.31 -19.82
CA GLN A 13 -3.20 15.07 -19.31
C GLN A 13 -2.91 15.57 -17.88
N ALA A 14 -2.18 14.80 -17.08
CA ALA A 14 -1.64 15.26 -15.79
C ALA A 14 -0.46 16.25 -15.92
N LEU A 15 0.18 16.35 -17.10
CA LEU A 15 1.31 17.25 -17.41
C LEU A 15 0.90 18.58 -18.05
N LEU A 16 -0.39 18.84 -18.33
CA LEU A 16 -0.87 20.02 -19.07
C LEU A 16 -1.44 21.16 -18.20
N LEU A 17 -1.07 21.24 -16.92
CA LEU A 17 -1.60 22.25 -15.99
C LEU A 17 -0.46 23.07 -15.32
N PRO A 18 -0.60 24.40 -15.15
CA PRO A 18 0.47 25.30 -15.62
C PRO A 18 1.55 25.77 -14.64
N ASP A 19 1.60 25.39 -13.36
CA ASP A 19 2.59 26.00 -12.44
C ASP A 19 3.22 25.01 -11.43
N VAL A 20 4.42 24.53 -11.75
CA VAL A 20 5.19 23.50 -11.01
C VAL A 20 6.60 23.96 -10.69
N ALA A 21 6.78 24.76 -9.65
CA ALA A 21 8.12 25.00 -9.11
C ALA A 21 8.03 25.50 -7.68
N ARG A 22 7.73 24.61 -6.72
CA ARG A 22 8.10 24.69 -5.29
C ARG A 22 7.28 23.69 -4.46
N SER A 23 7.75 22.45 -4.29
CA SER A 23 7.57 21.70 -3.03
C SER A 23 8.26 20.34 -3.11
N ALA A 24 9.58 20.30 -2.95
CA ALA A 24 10.36 19.07 -2.80
C ALA A 24 11.16 19.16 -1.49
N ALA A 25 10.55 18.73 -0.38
CA ALA A 25 11.25 18.60 0.90
C ALA A 25 10.52 17.62 1.84
N ALA A 26 10.84 16.32 1.76
CA ALA A 26 11.02 15.39 2.89
C ALA A 26 10.85 13.90 2.47
N GLY A 27 11.88 13.07 2.69
CA GLY A 27 11.78 11.59 2.59
C GLY A 27 11.93 11.01 1.17
N PRO A 28 12.02 9.66 1.04
CA PRO A 28 12.79 8.93 0.02
C PRO A 28 12.62 9.53 -1.37
N GLU A 29 13.73 10.02 -1.93
CA GLU A 29 13.91 10.71 -3.23
C GLU A 29 12.61 10.95 -4.02
N VAL A 30 11.75 11.83 -3.48
CA VAL A 30 10.50 12.23 -4.13
C VAL A 30 10.87 13.16 -5.28
N GLN A 31 10.95 12.60 -6.49
CA GLN A 31 11.02 13.40 -7.69
C GLN A 31 9.60 13.79 -8.07
N VAL A 32 9.26 15.05 -7.82
CA VAL A 32 8.05 15.69 -8.33
C VAL A 32 8.34 16.08 -9.77
N GLU A 33 7.76 15.37 -10.72
CA GLU A 33 7.92 15.68 -12.15
C GLU A 33 6.84 16.64 -12.68
N SER A 34 5.72 16.81 -11.96
CA SER A 34 4.63 17.74 -12.30
C SER A 34 3.74 18.05 -11.09
N SER A 35 3.32 19.32 -10.93
CA SER A 35 2.33 19.81 -9.96
C SER A 35 1.30 20.72 -10.64
N SER A 36 0.32 20.13 -11.29
CA SER A 36 -0.90 20.89 -11.50
C SER A 36 -1.41 21.38 -10.14
N GLY A 37 -1.99 22.56 -10.05
CA GLY A 37 -2.60 23.05 -8.83
C GLY A 37 -3.82 22.23 -8.38
N GLU A 38 -3.87 20.91 -8.57
CA GLU A 38 -4.88 19.96 -8.11
C GLU A 38 -4.27 18.57 -7.80
N SER A 39 -3.23 18.12 -8.52
CA SER A 39 -2.52 16.85 -8.26
C SER A 39 -1.01 16.88 -8.50
N VAL A 40 -0.25 16.14 -7.68
CA VAL A 40 1.20 15.89 -7.73
C VAL A 40 1.48 14.43 -8.07
N LEU A 41 2.30 14.19 -9.08
CA LEU A 41 2.89 12.87 -9.32
C LEU A 41 4.13 12.71 -8.45
N VAL A 42 4.12 11.68 -7.61
CA VAL A 42 5.26 11.33 -6.77
C VAL A 42 5.86 10.04 -7.29
N ARG A 43 7.05 10.17 -7.87
CA ARG A 43 7.94 9.02 -8.06
C ARG A 43 8.33 8.53 -6.68
N ARG A 44 7.95 7.30 -6.33
CA ARG A 44 8.48 6.65 -5.14
C ARG A 44 9.58 5.70 -5.54
N ARG A 45 10.78 5.98 -5.04
CA ARG A 45 11.77 4.94 -4.86
C ARG A 45 11.36 4.18 -3.59
N ASP A 46 10.45 3.22 -3.74
CA ASP A 46 10.14 2.33 -2.63
C ASP A 46 11.37 1.45 -2.33
N ASP A 47 11.59 1.12 -1.06
CA ASP A 47 12.57 0.11 -0.61
C ASP A 47 12.08 -1.32 -0.94
N MET A 48 11.54 -1.50 -2.15
CA MET A 48 11.21 -2.81 -2.70
C MET A 48 12.51 -3.45 -3.18
N ALA A 49 12.71 -4.73 -2.86
CA ALA A 49 13.80 -5.52 -3.41
C ALA A 49 13.77 -5.51 -4.95
N GLY A 50 12.58 -5.34 -5.54
CA GLY A 50 12.36 -5.17 -6.98
C GLY A 50 12.64 -3.80 -7.58
N ALA A 51 13.22 -2.82 -6.86
CA ALA A 51 13.37 -1.43 -7.34
C ALA A 51 14.20 -1.24 -8.63
N GLY A 52 14.88 -2.28 -9.13
CA GLY A 52 15.57 -2.28 -10.43
C GLY A 52 14.76 -2.86 -11.60
N LEU A 53 13.56 -3.39 -11.35
CA LEU A 53 12.74 -4.11 -12.34
C LEU A 53 11.70 -3.21 -13.02
N PHE A 54 11.26 -2.18 -12.31
CA PHE A 54 10.27 -1.21 -12.75
C PHE A 54 10.42 0.09 -11.96
N GLU A 55 9.91 1.18 -12.53
CA GLU A 55 9.75 2.44 -11.82
C GLU A 55 8.31 2.55 -11.30
N HIS A 56 8.17 2.91 -10.03
CA HIS A 56 6.88 3.01 -9.36
C HIS A 56 6.46 4.47 -9.12
N TRP A 57 5.22 4.77 -9.51
CA TRP A 57 4.66 6.11 -9.49
C TRP A 57 3.31 6.12 -8.76
N GLU A 58 3.16 7.04 -7.82
CA GLU A 58 1.93 7.26 -7.05
C GLU A 58 1.38 8.66 -7.37
N VAL A 59 0.08 8.75 -7.65
CA VAL A 59 -0.61 10.04 -7.81
C VAL A 59 -1.11 10.49 -6.44
N ILE A 60 -0.73 11.70 -6.02
CA ILE A 60 -1.16 12.35 -4.77
C ILE A 60 -1.86 13.65 -5.13
N ASP A 61 -3.10 13.88 -4.70
CA ASP A 61 -3.76 15.17 -4.99
C ASP A 61 -3.10 16.32 -4.17
N ALA A 62 -2.81 17.43 -4.86
CA ALA A 62 -1.96 18.53 -4.40
C ALA A 62 -2.66 19.44 -3.37
N TRP A 63 -3.99 19.37 -3.28
CA TRP A 63 -4.77 20.13 -2.32
C TRP A 63 -5.27 19.22 -1.21
N ILE A 64 -4.75 19.44 -0.01
CA ILE A 64 -5.16 18.80 1.23
C ILE A 64 -6.56 19.34 1.61
N THR A 65 -7.58 18.95 0.84
CA THR A 65 -8.99 19.02 1.24
C THR A 65 -9.72 17.75 0.83
N ASP A 66 -9.36 17.14 -0.29
CA ASP A 66 -9.89 15.84 -0.73
C ASP A 66 -8.74 14.96 -1.27
N VAL A 67 -8.00 14.32 -0.35
CA VAL A 67 -7.07 13.25 -0.70
C VAL A 67 -7.87 12.20 -1.49
N PRO A 68 -7.39 11.70 -2.65
CA PRO A 68 -8.11 10.68 -3.36
C PRO A 68 -8.26 9.51 -2.42
N ARG A 69 -9.50 9.06 -2.20
CA ARG A 69 -9.79 8.00 -1.20
C ARG A 69 -8.99 6.72 -1.42
N ARG A 70 -8.40 6.57 -2.61
CA ARG A 70 -7.68 5.37 -3.07
C ARG A 70 -6.35 5.79 -3.72
N PRO A 71 -5.22 5.18 -3.34
CA PRO A 71 -3.96 5.43 -4.03
C PRO A 71 -4.06 4.92 -5.47
N ARG A 72 -3.61 5.74 -6.42
CA ARG A 72 -3.45 5.34 -7.83
C ARG A 72 -1.99 5.07 -8.11
N GLY A 73 -1.71 3.87 -8.63
CA GLY A 73 -0.35 3.39 -8.87
C GLY A 73 -0.11 3.08 -10.34
N PHE A 74 1.07 3.45 -10.82
CA PHE A 74 1.54 3.08 -12.15
C PHE A 74 2.93 2.46 -12.03
N ALA A 75 3.17 1.42 -12.82
CA ALA A 75 4.48 0.82 -12.99
C ALA A 75 4.97 1.00 -14.43
N LYS A 76 6.20 1.50 -14.58
CA LYS A 76 6.92 1.50 -15.85
C LYS A 76 7.87 0.32 -15.86
N VAL A 77 7.62 -0.67 -16.70
CA VAL A 77 8.42 -1.89 -16.78
C VAL A 77 9.61 -1.71 -17.74
N ALA A 78 10.60 -2.61 -17.69
CA ALA A 78 11.86 -2.49 -18.42
C ALA A 78 11.72 -2.37 -19.95
N ASP A 79 10.63 -2.88 -20.53
CA ASP A 79 10.33 -2.75 -21.96
C ASP A 79 9.75 -1.38 -22.36
N GLY A 80 9.58 -0.47 -21.39
CA GLY A 80 9.09 0.89 -21.58
C GLY A 80 7.59 1.07 -21.38
N ARG A 81 6.82 -0.02 -21.29
CA ARG A 81 5.36 0.06 -21.10
C ARG A 81 4.99 0.59 -19.72
N TRP A 82 3.86 1.30 -19.68
CA TRP A 82 3.21 1.77 -18.47
C TRP A 82 1.98 0.93 -18.17
N LEU A 83 1.86 0.49 -16.91
CA LEU A 83 0.80 -0.39 -16.45
C LEU A 83 0.13 0.22 -15.22
N HIS A 84 -1.18 0.37 -15.27
CA HIS A 84 -1.99 0.90 -14.17
C HIS A 84 -2.23 -0.21 -13.14
N LEU A 85 -1.64 -0.07 -11.96
CA LEU A 85 -1.64 -1.11 -10.93
C LEU A 85 -3.00 -1.30 -10.25
N ASN A 86 -3.92 -0.36 -10.39
CA ASN A 86 -5.29 -0.52 -9.92
C ASN A 86 -6.17 -1.28 -10.92
N ASP A 87 -5.78 -1.37 -12.20
CA ASP A 87 -6.49 -2.18 -13.18
C ASP A 87 -6.06 -3.65 -13.06
N LYS A 88 -7.01 -4.56 -12.84
CA LYS A 88 -6.73 -5.99 -12.60
C LYS A 88 -5.98 -6.66 -13.74
N ARG A 89 -6.33 -6.34 -14.99
CA ARG A 89 -5.72 -6.95 -16.16
C ARG A 89 -4.31 -6.44 -16.34
N GLN A 90 -4.11 -5.12 -16.22
CA GLN A 90 -2.78 -4.51 -16.30
C GLN A 90 -1.89 -4.89 -15.12
N PHE A 91 -2.46 -5.19 -13.95
CA PHE A 91 -1.72 -5.74 -12.82
C PHE A 91 -1.17 -7.14 -13.16
N VAL A 92 -1.98 -8.01 -13.77
CA VAL A 92 -1.52 -9.31 -14.32
C VAL A 92 -0.46 -9.12 -15.41
N GLU A 93 -0.65 -8.16 -16.32
CA GLU A 93 0.38 -7.85 -17.33
C GLU A 93 1.69 -7.39 -16.68
N PHE A 94 1.62 -6.63 -15.60
CA PHE A 94 2.79 -6.16 -14.83
C PHE A 94 3.55 -7.33 -14.23
N PHE A 95 2.85 -8.27 -13.60
CA PHE A 95 3.44 -9.50 -13.09
C PHE A 95 4.24 -10.28 -14.12
N TYR A 96 3.67 -10.49 -15.31
CA TYR A 96 4.37 -11.22 -16.36
C TYR A 96 5.53 -10.41 -16.94
N ALA A 97 5.45 -9.08 -16.94
CA ALA A 97 6.52 -8.21 -17.40
C ALA A 97 7.74 -8.21 -16.45
N VAL A 98 7.53 -8.21 -15.13
CA VAL A 98 8.62 -8.30 -14.13
C VAL A 98 9.04 -9.76 -13.86
N GLY A 99 8.19 -10.72 -14.22
CA GLY A 99 8.43 -12.15 -14.06
C GLY A 99 8.57 -12.57 -12.59
N ARG A 100 9.33 -13.64 -12.34
CA ARG A 100 9.64 -14.15 -10.99
C ARG A 100 10.69 -13.31 -10.24
N GLN A 101 11.06 -12.14 -10.76
CA GLN A 101 12.11 -11.31 -10.19
C GLN A 101 11.58 -10.44 -9.04
N LEU A 102 10.27 -10.19 -8.99
CA LEU A 102 9.62 -9.58 -7.83
C LEU A 102 9.41 -10.64 -6.75
N ASP A 103 9.86 -10.36 -5.52
CA ASP A 103 9.62 -11.26 -4.41
C ASP A 103 8.14 -11.24 -3.97
N SER A 104 7.75 -12.27 -3.22
CA SER A 104 6.37 -12.41 -2.74
C SER A 104 5.94 -11.29 -1.79
N GLN A 105 6.87 -10.63 -1.09
CA GLN A 105 6.55 -9.60 -0.11
C GLN A 105 6.22 -8.28 -0.78
N ASP A 106 7.06 -7.85 -1.73
CA ASP A 106 6.82 -6.67 -2.55
C ASP A 106 5.54 -6.83 -3.35
N LEU A 107 5.30 -8.04 -3.84
CA LEU A 107 4.05 -8.34 -4.50
C LEU A 107 2.84 -8.15 -3.55
N ALA A 108 2.89 -8.75 -2.36
CA ALA A 108 1.81 -8.61 -1.39
C ALA A 108 1.56 -7.14 -1.03
N ARG A 109 2.62 -6.32 -0.93
CA ARG A 109 2.52 -4.87 -0.70
C ARG A 109 1.80 -4.16 -1.85
N LEU A 110 2.19 -4.42 -3.10
CA LEU A 110 1.55 -3.81 -4.28
C LEU A 110 0.07 -4.19 -4.40
N LEU A 111 -0.25 -5.48 -4.21
CA LEU A 111 -1.64 -5.98 -4.19
C LEU A 111 -2.46 -5.26 -3.13
N THR A 112 -1.95 -5.22 -1.90
CA THR A 112 -2.63 -4.60 -0.78
C THR A 112 -2.91 -3.12 -1.03
N ARG A 113 -1.94 -2.42 -1.62
CA ARG A 113 -2.01 -0.97 -1.86
C ARG A 113 -2.97 -0.61 -2.99
N TYR A 114 -2.89 -1.32 -4.13
CA TYR A 114 -3.60 -0.92 -5.35
C TYR A 114 -4.88 -1.69 -5.64
N GLN A 115 -5.01 -2.91 -5.10
CA GLN A 115 -6.19 -3.76 -5.30
C GLN A 115 -7.11 -3.83 -4.08
N GLY A 116 -6.67 -3.35 -2.91
CA GLY A 116 -7.44 -3.45 -1.67
C GLY A 116 -8.71 -2.63 -1.59
N ALA A 117 -8.73 -1.46 -2.21
CA ALA A 117 -9.89 -0.58 -2.15
C ALA A 117 -11.13 -1.18 -2.83
N ASP A 118 -10.95 -2.01 -3.85
CA ASP A 118 -12.06 -2.72 -4.52
C ASP A 118 -12.63 -3.86 -3.66
N GLN A 119 -11.95 -4.21 -2.57
CA GLN A 119 -12.35 -5.26 -1.62
C GLN A 119 -12.96 -4.67 -0.33
N GLY A 120 -13.27 -3.36 -0.32
CA GLY A 120 -13.77 -2.67 0.88
C GLY A 120 -12.73 -2.56 1.98
N VAL A 121 -11.45 -2.61 1.62
CA VAL A 121 -10.32 -2.45 2.52
C VAL A 121 -9.83 -1.01 2.43
N ASP A 122 -10.50 -0.12 3.16
CA ASP A 122 -10.28 1.33 3.05
C ASP A 122 -9.14 1.85 3.96
N LEU A 123 -8.73 1.04 4.95
CA LEU A 123 -7.65 1.40 5.87
C LEU A 123 -6.30 0.90 5.36
N PRO A 124 -5.22 1.67 5.53
CA PRO A 124 -3.86 1.21 5.26
C PRO A 124 -3.58 -0.11 5.97
N GLN A 125 -3.15 -1.08 5.18
CA GLN A 125 -2.86 -2.43 5.62
C GLN A 125 -1.34 -2.65 5.58
N ASN A 126 -0.83 -3.37 6.56
CA ASN A 126 0.55 -3.83 6.60
C ASN A 126 0.57 -5.33 6.31
N THR A 127 1.39 -5.75 5.36
CA THR A 127 1.63 -7.16 5.03
C THR A 127 2.34 -7.85 6.19
N LEU A 128 1.83 -9.03 6.58
CA LEU A 128 2.46 -9.95 7.51
C LEU A 128 3.17 -11.04 6.70
N ILE A 129 4.47 -11.20 6.94
CA ILE A 129 5.26 -12.32 6.43
C ILE A 129 5.02 -13.53 7.34
N GLU A 130 5.15 -13.31 8.65
CA GLU A 130 5.04 -14.31 9.70
C GLU A 130 4.23 -13.76 10.89
N LEU A 131 3.77 -14.65 11.78
CA LEU A 131 2.92 -14.25 12.91
C LEU A 131 3.64 -13.29 13.87
N THR A 132 4.96 -13.43 13.98
CA THR A 132 5.87 -12.59 14.77
C THR A 132 5.88 -11.12 14.33
N ASP A 133 5.45 -10.80 13.11
CA ASP A 133 5.28 -9.42 12.65
C ASP A 133 4.17 -8.68 13.43
N LEU A 134 3.28 -9.39 14.12
CA LEU A 134 2.29 -8.81 15.03
C LEU A 134 2.89 -8.42 16.39
N ARG A 135 4.17 -8.68 16.65
CA ARG A 135 4.82 -8.33 17.92
C ARG A 135 4.72 -6.83 18.16
N GLY A 136 4.19 -6.47 19.33
CA GLY A 136 3.95 -5.08 19.71
C GLY A 136 2.68 -4.49 19.09
N ALA A 137 2.12 -5.07 18.03
CA ALA A 137 0.75 -4.74 17.59
C ALA A 137 -0.29 -5.47 18.44
N LEU A 138 0.01 -6.70 18.85
CA LEU A 138 -0.83 -7.54 19.72
C LEU A 138 0.00 -8.19 20.83
N GLU A 139 -0.68 -8.58 21.91
CA GLU A 139 -0.10 -9.48 22.91
C GLU A 139 0.19 -10.86 22.29
N PRO A 140 1.27 -11.55 22.70
CA PRO A 140 1.66 -12.85 22.14
C PRO A 140 0.55 -13.90 22.20
N GLU A 141 -0.17 -13.97 23.31
CA GLU A 141 -1.28 -14.92 23.50
C GLU A 141 -2.44 -14.65 22.53
N THR A 142 -2.79 -13.36 22.38
CA THR A 142 -3.82 -12.93 21.41
C THR A 142 -3.40 -13.26 19.99
N ALA A 143 -2.13 -12.99 19.62
CA ALA A 143 -1.62 -13.31 18.29
C ALA A 143 -1.65 -14.82 18.02
N ALA A 144 -1.24 -15.65 18.98
CA ALA A 144 -1.28 -17.10 18.89
C ALA A 144 -2.71 -17.68 18.78
N SER A 145 -3.71 -16.94 19.27
CA SER A 145 -5.12 -17.35 19.21
C SER A 145 -5.78 -17.16 17.83
N ILE A 146 -5.10 -16.48 16.89
CA ILE A 146 -5.67 -16.12 15.59
C ILE A 146 -5.79 -17.37 14.70
N THR A 147 -7.01 -17.89 14.59
CA THR A 147 -7.33 -19.00 13.69
C THR A 147 -7.34 -18.56 12.23
N GLY A 148 -6.77 -19.37 11.34
CA GLY A 148 -6.77 -19.11 9.90
C GLY A 148 -5.71 -18.12 9.42
N PHE A 149 -4.79 -17.72 10.30
CA PHE A 149 -3.54 -17.09 9.92
C PHE A 149 -2.76 -17.99 8.96
N THR A 150 -2.11 -17.38 7.99
CA THR A 150 -1.19 -18.04 7.07
C THR A 150 0.01 -17.15 6.86
N GLU A 151 1.19 -17.75 6.88
CA GLU A 151 2.41 -17.08 6.45
C GLU A 151 2.32 -16.73 4.96
N LEU A 152 3.08 -15.70 4.58
CA LEU A 152 3.19 -15.27 3.19
C LEU A 152 3.70 -16.44 2.33
N ARG A 153 2.86 -16.87 1.39
CA ARG A 153 3.17 -18.00 0.50
C ARG A 153 2.81 -17.65 -0.93
N LEU A 154 3.79 -17.82 -1.82
CA LEU A 154 3.60 -17.81 -3.26
C LEU A 154 3.70 -19.23 -3.80
N GLU A 155 2.62 -19.70 -4.41
CA GLU A 155 2.55 -20.97 -5.14
C GLU A 155 2.57 -20.67 -6.64
N PRO A 156 3.73 -20.80 -7.32
CA PRO A 156 3.80 -20.60 -8.76
C PRO A 156 3.14 -21.77 -9.50
N ALA A 157 2.43 -21.47 -10.58
CA ALA A 157 1.96 -22.45 -11.56
C ALA A 157 2.58 -22.14 -12.94
N ASP A 158 2.50 -23.09 -13.87
CA ASP A 158 3.08 -22.92 -15.21
C ASP A 158 2.42 -21.78 -16.00
N ASP A 159 1.15 -21.51 -15.72
CA ASP A 159 0.31 -20.52 -16.38
C ASP A 159 -0.21 -19.43 -15.43
N GLY A 160 0.34 -19.30 -14.22
CA GLY A 160 -0.23 -18.41 -13.22
C GLY A 160 0.41 -18.49 -11.84
N GLY A 161 -0.34 -18.09 -10.82
CA GLY A 161 0.09 -18.20 -9.43
C GLY A 161 -1.03 -18.00 -8.43
N LEU A 162 -0.76 -18.44 -7.21
CA LEU A 162 -1.57 -18.18 -6.03
C LEU A 162 -0.68 -17.54 -4.97
N LEU A 163 -1.01 -16.31 -4.59
CA LEU A 163 -0.41 -15.65 -3.44
C LEU A 163 -1.41 -15.65 -2.28
N THR A 164 -1.01 -16.24 -1.16
CA THR A 164 -1.78 -16.22 0.07
C THR A 164 -0.98 -15.54 1.17
N PHE A 165 -1.58 -14.59 1.86
CA PHE A 165 -0.91 -13.85 2.93
C PHE A 165 -1.91 -13.22 3.89
N CYS A 166 -1.43 -12.71 5.01
CA CYS A 166 -2.23 -11.93 5.95
C CYS A 166 -1.81 -10.46 5.96
N THR A 167 -2.75 -9.58 6.27
CA THR A 167 -2.48 -8.17 6.58
C THR A 167 -3.07 -7.81 7.93
N PHE A 168 -2.55 -6.75 8.53
CA PHE A 168 -3.20 -6.08 9.65
C PHE A 168 -3.38 -4.58 9.40
N PHE A 169 -4.39 -4.01 10.04
CA PHE A 169 -4.65 -2.57 10.02
C PHE A 169 -5.00 -2.08 11.42
N ILE A 170 -4.83 -0.77 11.62
CA ILE A 170 -5.07 -0.12 12.91
C ILE A 170 -6.25 0.83 12.76
N VAL A 171 -7.30 0.58 13.54
CA VAL A 171 -8.41 1.50 13.77
C VAL A 171 -8.04 2.43 14.91
N ARG A 172 -7.89 3.72 14.60
CA ARG A 172 -7.44 4.75 15.54
C ARG A 172 -8.57 5.57 16.16
N ASP A 173 -9.70 5.67 15.46
CA ASP A 173 -10.82 6.50 15.88
C ASP A 173 -11.84 5.67 16.66
N THR A 174 -11.50 5.38 17.91
CA THR A 174 -12.33 4.61 18.84
C THR A 174 -12.76 5.49 20.01
N PRO A 175 -14.02 5.39 20.49
CA PRO A 175 -14.53 6.27 21.56
C PRO A 175 -13.72 6.21 22.86
N ASP A 176 -13.07 5.08 23.12
CA ASP A 176 -12.28 4.80 24.32
C ASP A 176 -10.78 5.08 24.16
N ARG A 177 -10.36 5.64 23.01
CA ARG A 177 -8.96 5.93 22.67
C ARG A 177 -8.04 4.71 22.66
N VAL A 178 -8.59 3.50 22.61
CA VAL A 178 -7.83 2.26 22.47
C VAL A 178 -7.72 1.93 20.99
N PHE A 179 -6.51 1.93 20.45
CA PHE A 179 -6.33 1.50 19.06
C PHE A 179 -6.58 0.00 18.93
N ARG A 180 -7.32 -0.34 17.89
CA ARG A 180 -7.71 -1.72 17.61
C ARG A 180 -7.08 -2.22 16.34
N VAL A 181 -6.63 -3.46 16.38
CA VAL A 181 -6.09 -4.17 15.23
C VAL A 181 -7.21 -4.99 14.58
N GLY A 182 -7.30 -4.90 13.26
CA GLY A 182 -8.02 -5.86 12.45
C GLY A 182 -7.05 -6.63 11.57
N LEU A 183 -7.40 -7.88 11.26
CA LEU A 183 -6.61 -8.76 10.41
C LEU A 183 -7.46 -9.30 9.26
N ASN A 184 -6.84 -9.39 8.10
CA ASN A 184 -7.42 -9.99 6.90
C ASN A 184 -6.49 -11.06 6.34
N ARG A 185 -7.06 -12.10 5.75
CA ARG A 185 -6.37 -13.03 4.86
C ARG A 185 -6.68 -12.65 3.42
N TRP A 186 -5.65 -12.69 2.59
CA TRP A 186 -5.71 -12.41 1.18
C TRP A 186 -5.39 -13.68 0.41
N GLU A 187 -6.19 -13.92 -0.64
CA GLU A 187 -5.97 -14.96 -1.63
C GLU A 187 -6.06 -14.28 -2.99
N ALA A 188 -4.92 -14.15 -3.66
CA ALA A 188 -4.82 -13.57 -5.01
C ALA A 188 -4.41 -14.66 -5.99
N ARG A 189 -5.26 -14.93 -6.98
CA ARG A 189 -5.03 -15.92 -8.03
C ARG A 189 -5.01 -15.23 -9.38
N TRP A 190 -4.02 -15.56 -10.20
CA TRP A 190 -3.92 -15.06 -11.57
C TRP A 190 -3.54 -16.17 -12.55
N ASN A 191 -3.86 -15.96 -13.82
CA ASN A 191 -3.37 -16.78 -14.92
C ASN A 191 -2.92 -15.94 -16.13
N ARG A 192 -2.39 -16.61 -17.14
CA ARG A 192 -1.83 -16.01 -18.36
C ARG A 192 -2.89 -15.43 -19.29
N ASP A 193 -4.13 -15.90 -19.18
CA ASP A 193 -5.26 -15.39 -19.94
C ASP A 193 -5.78 -14.04 -19.41
N GLY A 194 -5.20 -13.56 -18.29
CA GLY A 194 -5.55 -12.30 -17.66
C GLY A 194 -6.66 -12.41 -16.63
N ASP A 195 -7.08 -13.63 -16.27
CA ASP A 195 -8.00 -13.83 -15.17
C ASP A 195 -7.30 -13.46 -13.87
N PHE A 196 -7.93 -12.57 -13.10
CA PHE A 196 -7.46 -12.17 -11.79
C PHE A 196 -8.59 -12.26 -10.78
N GLN A 197 -8.43 -13.14 -9.80
CA GLN A 197 -9.35 -13.32 -8.70
C GLN A 197 -8.68 -12.88 -7.41
N LEU A 198 -9.38 -12.01 -6.68
CA LEU A 198 -8.94 -11.51 -5.40
C LEU A 198 -10.02 -11.79 -4.38
N ARG A 199 -9.63 -12.41 -3.27
CA ARG A 199 -10.51 -12.66 -2.13
C ARG A 199 -9.83 -12.16 -0.86
N VAL A 200 -10.58 -11.38 -0.09
CA VAL A 200 -10.16 -10.89 1.23
C VAL A 200 -11.13 -11.40 2.27
N VAL A 201 -10.62 -12.11 3.28
CA VAL A 201 -11.41 -12.72 4.36
C VAL A 201 -10.99 -12.08 5.69
N PRO A 202 -11.89 -11.44 6.44
CA PRO A 202 -11.55 -10.94 7.77
C PRO A 202 -11.28 -12.13 8.71
N LEU A 203 -10.13 -12.11 9.39
CA LEU A 203 -9.76 -13.12 10.37
C LEU A 203 -10.12 -12.69 11.78
N ALA A 204 -9.86 -11.43 12.10
CA ALA A 204 -10.18 -10.84 13.39
C ALA A 204 -10.45 -9.35 13.25
N ARG A 205 -11.26 -8.79 14.13
CA ARG A 205 -11.55 -7.36 14.19
C ARG A 205 -11.62 -6.92 15.63
N GLY A 206 -11.18 -5.69 15.88
CA GLY A 206 -11.36 -5.05 17.18
C GLY A 206 -10.40 -5.55 18.28
N LEU A 207 -9.31 -6.23 17.91
CA LEU A 207 -8.33 -6.71 18.88
C LEU A 207 -7.58 -5.53 19.50
N GLU A 208 -7.47 -5.47 20.81
CA GLU A 208 -6.76 -4.36 21.46
C GLU A 208 -5.26 -4.41 21.17
N SER A 209 -4.68 -3.25 20.87
CA SER A 209 -3.23 -3.12 20.72
C SER A 209 -2.57 -2.67 22.03
N PRO A 210 -1.66 -3.46 22.62
CA PRO A 210 -1.00 -3.09 23.87
C PRO A 210 -0.09 -1.86 23.73
N ARG A 211 0.42 -1.60 22.51
CA ARG A 211 1.26 -0.43 22.19
C ARG A 211 0.56 0.92 22.33
N TYR A 212 -0.78 0.92 22.37
CA TYR A 212 -1.58 2.14 22.31
C TYR A 212 -2.70 2.14 23.37
N ARG A 213 -2.51 1.43 24.48
CA ARG A 213 -3.39 1.51 25.65
C ARG A 213 -3.13 2.81 26.41
N PRO A 214 -4.17 3.50 26.91
CA PRO A 214 -3.99 4.63 27.84
C PRO A 214 -3.08 4.22 29.01
N GLY A 215 -2.06 5.02 29.31
CA GLY A 215 -1.02 4.70 30.31
C GLY A 215 0.18 3.89 29.81
N SER A 216 0.20 3.40 28.56
CA SER A 216 1.44 2.98 27.91
C SER A 216 2.24 4.25 27.57
N GLY A 217 3.54 4.31 27.92
CA GLY A 217 4.36 5.53 27.97
C GLY A 217 4.57 6.34 26.67
N LEU A 218 3.80 6.08 25.61
CA LEU A 218 3.72 6.90 24.39
C LEU A 218 2.94 8.22 24.60
N GLU A 219 2.04 8.31 25.59
CA GLU A 219 1.38 9.59 25.93
C GLU A 219 2.37 10.62 26.50
N ALA A 220 3.44 10.18 27.18
CA ALA A 220 4.46 11.08 27.71
C ALA A 220 5.18 11.89 26.61
N GLY A 221 5.46 11.27 25.47
CA GLY A 221 6.16 11.93 24.36
C GLY A 221 5.30 12.88 23.51
N VAL A 222 3.96 12.73 23.55
CA VAL A 222 3.03 13.61 22.81
C VAL A 222 2.61 14.80 23.67
N GLN A 223 2.54 14.65 25.00
CA GLN A 223 2.27 15.76 25.91
C GLN A 223 3.46 16.73 26.04
N GLU A 224 4.70 16.24 26.01
CA GLU A 224 5.89 17.12 26.06
C GLU A 224 6.06 18.02 24.82
N ARG A 225 5.52 17.64 23.64
CA ARG A 225 5.58 18.49 22.45
C ARG A 225 4.50 19.56 22.37
N ARG A 226 3.45 19.49 23.22
CA ARG A 226 2.39 20.52 23.29
C ARG A 226 2.68 21.61 24.32
N ASN A 227 3.54 21.32 25.29
CA ASN A 227 3.95 22.30 26.31
C ASN A 227 5.34 22.82 25.96
N GLY A 228 5.44 23.62 24.89
CA GLY A 228 6.59 24.51 24.73
C GLY A 228 6.71 25.43 25.96
N PRO A 229 7.93 25.85 26.33
CA PRO A 229 8.13 26.67 27.53
C PRO A 229 7.37 27.99 27.39
N PRO A 230 6.86 28.56 28.50
CA PRO A 230 6.20 29.86 28.47
C PRO A 230 7.23 30.90 27.99
N GLU A 231 6.87 31.62 26.93
CA GLU A 231 7.63 32.79 26.48
C GLU A 231 7.80 33.73 27.67
N SER A 232 9.06 34.00 28.01
CA SER A 232 9.48 34.98 29.02
C SER A 232 9.92 36.26 28.31
#